data_AF-A0A9Q7WKF7-F1
#
_entry.id   AF-A0A9Q7WKF7-F1
#
_cell.length_a   1.000
_cell.length_b   1.000
_cell.length_c   1.000
_cell.angle_alpha   90.00
_cell.angle_beta   90.00
_cell.angle_gamma   90.00
#
_symmetry.space_group_name_H-M   'P 1'
#
loop_
_entity.id
_entity.type
_entity.pdbx_description
1 polymer ?
#
loop_
_entity_poly.entity_id
_entity_poly.type
_entity_poly.pdbx_seq_one_letter_code
_entity_poly.pdbx_strand_id
1 'polypeptide(L)'
;MKHVAIFLAAALSATAVLGAGDAHADPAAMPSSDELTQQLSVIFDNTANSAQRASYLEGGNAALPVADSIGGPIAEHRSMVSLHVENPTLEGDHVTSQLVMSVMGIGSQSRPMNWLERGGMWKLSNGSLCRLFSETNRGTRCPL
;
A
#
# COMPACT_ATOMS: atom_id res chain seq x y z
N MET A 1 -45.98 -40.03 -44.13
CA MET A 1 -46.30 -39.64 -42.74
C MET A 1 -45.06 -39.86 -41.88
N LYS A 2 -44.81 -38.93 -40.94
CA LYS A 2 -43.72 -38.83 -39.92
C LYS A 2 -42.42 -38.11 -40.32
N HIS A 3 -42.44 -36.80 -40.02
CA HIS A 3 -41.47 -35.87 -39.38
C HIS A 3 -39.95 -36.09 -39.60
N VAL A 4 -39.14 -35.03 -39.79
CA VAL A 4 -38.61 -34.18 -38.71
C VAL A 4 -38.16 -32.79 -39.24
N ALA A 5 -38.39 -31.76 -38.44
CA ALA A 5 -38.00 -30.34 -38.60
C ALA A 5 -36.50 -30.10 -38.35
N ILE A 6 -35.97 -28.93 -38.74
CA ILE A 6 -35.00 -28.13 -37.94
C ILE A 6 -34.88 -26.72 -38.57
N PHE A 7 -35.18 -25.71 -37.75
CA PHE A 7 -34.85 -24.29 -37.92
C PHE A 7 -33.35 -24.06 -37.67
N LEU A 8 -32.71 -23.05 -38.28
CA LEU A 8 -31.77 -22.16 -37.57
C LEU A 8 -31.33 -20.96 -38.43
N ALA A 9 -31.41 -19.79 -37.80
CA ALA A 9 -31.01 -18.48 -38.26
C ALA A 9 -29.48 -18.32 -38.37
N ALA A 10 -29.02 -17.45 -39.28
CA ALA A 10 -27.65 -16.95 -39.30
C ALA A 10 -27.65 -15.45 -39.05
N ALA A 11 -27.02 -15.05 -37.94
CA ALA A 11 -26.97 -13.71 -37.39
C ALA A 11 -25.93 -12.81 -38.07
N LEU A 12 -26.26 -11.53 -38.23
CA LEU A 12 -25.29 -10.46 -38.54
C LEU A 12 -24.36 -10.26 -37.34
N SER A 13 -23.05 -10.35 -37.55
CA SER A 13 -22.04 -10.02 -36.54
C SER A 13 -21.44 -8.66 -36.86
N ALA A 14 -21.93 -7.60 -36.21
CA ALA A 14 -21.28 -6.30 -36.19
C ALA A 14 -20.23 -6.30 -35.07
N THR A 15 -18.95 -6.30 -35.43
CA THR A 15 -17.83 -6.07 -34.50
C THR A 15 -17.81 -4.61 -34.08
N ALA A 16 -18.32 -4.33 -32.87
CA ALA A 16 -18.12 -3.07 -32.19
C ALA A 16 -16.71 -3.05 -31.56
N VAL A 17 -15.84 -2.18 -32.05
CA VAL A 17 -14.59 -1.82 -31.38
C VAL A 17 -14.97 -0.85 -30.25
N LEU A 18 -15.06 -1.36 -29.03
CA LEU A 18 -15.16 -0.51 -27.84
C LEU A 18 -13.76 0.03 -27.53
N GLY A 19 -13.61 1.35 -27.60
CA GLY A 19 -12.39 2.05 -27.25
C GLY A 19 -11.97 1.74 -25.83
N ALA A 20 -10.68 1.44 -25.65
CA ALA A 20 -10.02 1.54 -24.37
C ALA A 20 -10.03 3.03 -23.99
N GLY A 21 -11.04 3.45 -23.24
CA GLY A 21 -10.95 4.70 -22.50
C GLY A 21 -9.85 4.50 -21.46
N ASP A 22 -8.78 5.27 -21.57
CA ASP A 22 -7.87 5.51 -20.45
C ASP A 22 -8.73 6.01 -19.29
N ALA A 23 -9.05 5.10 -18.37
CA ALA A 23 -9.63 5.43 -17.10
C ALA A 23 -8.55 6.20 -16.33
N HIS A 24 -8.51 7.51 -16.54
CA HIS A 24 -7.84 8.42 -15.63
C HIS A 24 -8.43 8.17 -14.25
N ALA A 25 -7.69 7.47 -13.40
CA ALA A 25 -8.03 7.34 -12.00
C ALA A 25 -8.10 8.75 -11.43
N ASP A 26 -9.23 9.10 -10.83
CA ASP A 26 -9.39 10.33 -10.05
C ASP A 26 -8.27 10.36 -9.00
N PRO A 27 -7.59 11.51 -8.77
CA PRO A 27 -6.62 11.62 -7.70
C PRO A 27 -7.16 11.05 -6.39
N ALA A 28 -6.37 10.20 -5.73
CA ALA A 28 -6.78 9.64 -4.46
C ALA A 28 -7.08 10.77 -3.46
N ALA A 29 -8.24 10.69 -2.79
CA ALA A 29 -8.57 11.63 -1.72
C ALA A 29 -7.46 11.64 -0.65
N MET A 30 -7.22 12.79 -0.02
CA MET A 30 -6.21 12.92 1.05
C MET A 30 -6.51 11.90 2.16
N PRO A 31 -5.55 11.06 2.56
CA PRO A 31 -5.81 10.00 3.53
C PRO A 31 -5.81 10.58 4.95
N SER A 32 -6.69 10.05 5.78
CA SER A 32 -6.74 10.31 7.22
C SER A 32 -5.61 9.61 7.98
N SER A 33 -5.35 10.06 9.20
CA SER A 33 -4.41 9.41 10.13
C SER A 33 -4.74 7.93 10.36
N ASP A 34 -6.03 7.61 10.49
CA ASP A 34 -6.49 6.25 10.76
C ASP A 34 -6.29 5.34 9.55
N GLU A 35 -6.57 5.84 8.33
CA GLU A 35 -6.30 5.11 7.08
C GLU A 35 -4.81 4.82 6.91
N LEU A 36 -3.94 5.80 7.14
CA LEU A 36 -2.49 5.60 7.07
C LEU A 36 -1.98 4.66 8.16
N THR A 37 -2.56 4.71 9.37
CA THR A 37 -2.24 3.78 10.47
C THR A 37 -2.61 2.35 10.12
N GLN A 38 -3.81 2.15 9.56
CA GLN A 38 -4.27 0.84 9.10
C GLN A 38 -3.37 0.32 7.97
N GLN A 39 -3.01 1.18 7.02
CA GLN A 39 -2.12 0.85 5.92
C GLN A 39 -0.72 0.42 6.41
N LEU A 40 -0.11 1.15 7.36
CA LEU A 40 1.17 0.73 7.96
C LEU A 40 1.06 -0.62 8.67
N SER A 41 -0.05 -0.84 9.38
CA SER A 41 -0.28 -2.11 10.07
C SER A 41 -0.30 -3.28 9.09
N VAL A 42 -0.92 -3.10 7.91
CA VAL A 42 -0.88 -4.11 6.83
C VAL A 42 0.52 -4.25 6.24
N ILE A 43 1.22 -3.15 5.94
CA ILE A 43 2.57 -3.18 5.36
C ILE A 43 3.52 -4.02 6.24
N PHE A 44 3.49 -3.84 7.56
CA PHE A 44 4.41 -4.49 8.49
C PHE A 44 3.91 -5.85 9.03
N ASP A 45 2.70 -6.27 8.69
CA ASP A 45 2.21 -7.61 8.99
C ASP A 45 2.70 -8.60 7.91
N ASN A 46 3.71 -9.40 8.23
CA ASN A 46 4.24 -10.40 7.30
C ASN A 46 3.29 -11.58 7.03
N THR A 47 2.18 -11.68 7.76
CA THR A 47 1.11 -12.66 7.55
C THR A 47 -0.01 -12.15 6.65
N ALA A 48 -0.05 -10.84 6.38
CA ALA A 48 -1.03 -10.24 5.48
C ALA A 48 -0.75 -10.59 4.01
N ASN A 49 -1.77 -10.45 3.16
CA ASN A 49 -1.68 -10.74 1.73
C ASN A 49 -0.56 -9.92 1.06
N SER A 50 0.42 -10.59 0.45
CA SER A 50 1.60 -9.93 -0.13
C SER A 50 1.26 -8.94 -1.25
N ALA A 51 0.23 -9.21 -2.05
CA ALA A 51 -0.20 -8.30 -3.11
C ALA A 51 -0.79 -7.01 -2.55
N GLN A 52 -1.58 -7.10 -1.48
CA GLN A 52 -2.11 -5.93 -0.77
C GLN A 52 -0.99 -5.14 -0.07
N ARG A 53 -0.04 -5.83 0.56
CA ARG A 53 1.14 -5.18 1.16
C ARG A 53 1.93 -4.42 0.11
N ALA A 54 2.21 -5.06 -1.02
CA ALA A 54 2.93 -4.47 -2.14
C ALA A 54 2.16 -3.30 -2.78
N SER A 55 0.82 -3.32 -2.81
CA SER A 55 0.05 -2.20 -3.38
C SER A 55 0.23 -0.90 -2.58
N TYR A 56 0.50 -1.01 -1.28
CA TYR A 56 0.75 0.11 -0.38
C TYR A 56 2.19 0.62 -0.36
N LEU A 57 3.10 0.00 -1.11
CA LEU A 57 4.52 0.35 -1.17
C LEU A 57 4.88 0.93 -2.54
N GLU A 58 5.64 2.03 -2.57
CA GLU A 58 6.14 2.62 -3.82
C GLU A 58 6.95 1.59 -4.62
N GLY A 59 7.89 0.89 -3.97
CA GLY A 59 8.69 -0.17 -4.58
C GLY A 59 7.93 -1.48 -4.86
N GLY A 60 6.63 -1.55 -4.56
CA GLY A 60 5.81 -2.72 -4.82
C GLY A 60 6.37 -4.00 -4.17
N ASN A 61 6.41 -5.09 -4.95
CA ASN A 61 6.93 -6.37 -4.49
C ASN A 61 8.42 -6.31 -4.07
N ALA A 62 9.22 -5.46 -4.71
CA ALA A 62 10.65 -5.34 -4.39
C ALA A 62 10.87 -4.80 -2.97
N ALA A 63 9.91 -4.02 -2.44
CA ALA A 63 9.96 -3.44 -1.11
C ALA A 63 9.55 -4.38 0.04
N LEU A 64 8.97 -5.55 -0.27
CA LEU A 64 8.49 -6.48 0.76
C LEU A 64 9.59 -6.98 1.72
N PRO A 65 10.80 -7.39 1.26
CA PRO A 65 11.87 -7.83 2.18
C PRO A 65 12.32 -6.73 3.17
N VAL A 66 12.25 -5.47 2.74
CA VAL A 66 12.56 -4.32 3.61
C VAL A 66 11.45 -4.10 4.63
N ALA A 67 10.19 -4.18 4.20
CA ALA A 67 9.04 -4.11 5.09
C ALA A 67 9.04 -5.25 6.12
N ASP A 68 9.40 -6.48 5.72
CA ASP A 68 9.50 -7.65 6.61
C ASP A 68 10.59 -7.45 7.69
N SER A 69 11.72 -6.87 7.30
CA SER A 69 12.82 -6.58 8.23
C SER A 69 12.46 -5.53 9.28
N ILE A 70 11.53 -4.62 8.96
CA ILE A 70 10.98 -3.65 9.92
C ILE A 70 9.89 -4.30 10.78
N GLY A 71 9.00 -5.08 10.16
CA GLY A 71 7.86 -5.73 10.80
C GLY A 71 8.21 -6.80 11.83
N GLY A 72 9.33 -7.52 11.63
CA GLY A 72 9.77 -8.58 12.54
C GLY A 72 9.86 -8.14 14.02
N PRO A 73 10.69 -7.13 14.36
CA PRO A 73 10.78 -6.61 15.72
C PRO A 73 9.46 -6.09 16.29
N ILE A 74 8.61 -5.49 15.45
CA ILE A 74 7.27 -5.00 15.86
C ILE A 74 6.39 -6.19 16.28
N ALA A 75 6.36 -7.25 15.47
CA ALA A 75 5.55 -8.45 15.74
C ALA A 75 6.01 -9.20 16.99
N GLU A 76 7.33 -9.28 17.21
CA GLU A 76 7.95 -9.87 18.41
C GLU A 76 7.54 -9.12 19.69
N HIS A 77 7.39 -7.80 19.63
CA HIS A 77 7.15 -6.93 20.79
C HIS A 77 5.76 -6.27 20.80
N ARG A 78 4.79 -6.84 20.06
CA ARG A 78 3.46 -6.25 19.82
C ARG A 78 2.64 -5.89 21.08
N SER A 79 2.94 -6.49 22.23
CA SER A 79 2.28 -6.15 23.51
C SER A 79 2.85 -4.89 24.17
N MET A 80 4.01 -4.42 23.71
CA MET A 80 4.74 -3.29 24.28
C MET A 80 4.98 -2.16 23.29
N VAL A 81 4.83 -2.43 21.98
CA VAL A 81 5.04 -1.46 20.90
C VAL A 81 3.71 -1.11 20.26
N SER A 82 3.39 0.17 20.15
CA SER A 82 2.29 0.68 19.33
C SER A 82 2.79 1.63 18.25
N LEU A 83 2.10 1.63 17.11
CA LEU A 83 2.40 2.45 15.94
C LEU A 83 1.14 3.19 15.52
N HIS A 84 1.24 4.51 15.37
CA HIS A 84 0.16 5.36 14.86
C HIS A 84 0.72 6.42 13.93
N VAL A 85 -0.06 6.80 12.92
CA VAL A 85 0.26 7.92 12.04
C VAL A 85 -0.50 9.15 12.51
N GLU A 86 0.18 10.30 12.53
CA GLU A 86 -0.39 11.58 12.93
C GLU A 86 -0.10 12.66 11.88
N ASN A 87 -0.92 13.72 11.91
CA ASN A 87 -0.72 14.96 11.16
C ASN A 87 -0.49 14.79 9.64
N PRO A 88 -1.28 13.98 8.90
CA PRO A 88 -1.18 13.92 7.46
C PRO A 88 -1.47 15.29 6.85
N THR A 89 -0.56 15.78 6.02
CA THR A 89 -0.67 17.06 5.33
C THR A 89 -0.37 16.87 3.85
N LEU A 90 -1.23 17.38 2.98
CA LEU A 90 -0.98 17.38 1.54
C LEU A 90 0.01 18.49 1.17
N GLU A 91 1.16 18.12 0.62
CA GLU A 91 2.23 19.00 0.16
C GLU A 91 2.42 18.85 -1.35
N GLY A 92 1.68 19.63 -2.14
CA GLY A 92 1.70 19.53 -3.60
C GLY A 92 1.10 18.21 -4.08
N ASP A 93 1.96 17.27 -4.47
CA ASP A 93 1.60 15.96 -5.05
C ASP A 93 1.84 14.76 -4.12
N HIS A 94 2.28 15.01 -2.88
CA HIS A 94 2.55 13.99 -1.89
C HIS A 94 1.95 14.35 -0.54
N VAL A 95 1.80 13.36 0.34
CA VAL A 95 1.38 13.57 1.73
C VAL A 95 2.57 13.38 2.64
N THR A 96 2.77 14.33 3.55
CA THR A 96 3.70 14.21 4.68
C THR A 96 2.93 13.82 5.93
N SER A 97 3.50 13.00 6.81
CA SER A 97 2.90 12.64 8.09
C SER A 97 3.96 12.25 9.12
N GLN A 98 3.54 11.97 10.35
CA GLN A 98 4.41 11.51 11.42
C GLN A 98 4.04 10.09 11.85
N LEU A 99 4.97 9.13 11.76
CA LEU A 99 4.85 7.84 12.44
C LEU A 99 5.27 8.02 13.89
N VAL A 100 4.33 7.80 14.82
CA VAL A 100 4.57 7.75 16.26
C VAL A 100 4.68 6.29 16.68
N MET A 101 5.87 5.93 17.16
CA MET A 101 6.14 4.64 17.78
C MET A 101 6.27 4.83 19.28
N SER A 102 5.41 4.13 20.04
CA SER A 102 5.45 4.16 21.51
C SER A 102 5.90 2.80 22.04
N VAL A 103 6.87 2.81 22.95
CA VAL A 103 7.35 1.61 23.63
C VAL A 103 7.11 1.74 25.12
N MET A 104 6.40 0.77 25.68
CA MET A 104 6.07 0.72 27.11
C MET A 104 7.34 0.82 27.96
N GLY A 105 7.38 1.79 28.89
CA GLY A 105 8.52 2.03 29.77
C GLY A 105 9.68 2.85 29.16
N ILE A 106 9.65 3.15 27.85
CA ILE A 106 10.68 3.97 27.17
C ILE A 106 10.10 5.31 26.70
N GLY A 107 8.84 5.31 26.26
CA GLY A 107 8.14 6.51 25.75
C GLY A 107 7.92 6.47 24.25
N SER A 108 7.56 7.63 23.69
CA SER A 108 7.17 7.77 22.28
C SER A 108 8.25 8.48 21.46
N GLN A 109 8.36 8.07 20.20
CA GLN A 109 9.30 8.60 19.22
C GLN A 109 8.56 8.85 17.91
N SER A 110 8.80 10.01 17.30
CA SER A 110 8.15 10.40 16.04
C SER A 110 9.15 10.38 14.88
N ARG A 111 8.72 9.93 13.70
CA ARG A 111 9.50 9.90 12.47
C ARG A 111 8.68 10.49 11.32
N PRO A 112 9.26 11.36 10.47
CA PRO A 112 8.55 11.86 9.30
C PRO A 112 8.37 10.75 8.25
N MET A 113 7.21 10.75 7.63
CA MET A 113 6.78 9.80 6.61
C MET A 113 6.29 10.57 5.38
N ASN A 114 6.63 10.04 4.20
CA ASN A 114 6.21 10.58 2.90
C ASN A 114 5.43 9.51 2.15
N TRP A 115 4.31 9.94 1.58
CA TRP A 115 3.36 9.11 0.86
C TRP A 115 3.14 9.68 -0.54
N LEU A 116 3.18 8.83 -1.56
CA LEU A 116 3.03 9.22 -2.96
C LEU A 116 1.72 8.65 -3.51
N GLU A 117 0.95 9.46 -4.22
CA GLU A 117 -0.22 8.98 -4.95
C GLU A 117 0.25 8.30 -6.24
N ARG A 118 -0.10 7.03 -6.42
CA ARG A 118 0.18 6.26 -7.64
C ARG A 118 -0.97 5.30 -7.94
N GLY A 119 -1.73 5.59 -8.99
CA GLY A 119 -2.76 4.68 -9.50
C GLY A 119 -4.01 4.64 -8.63
N GLY A 120 -4.43 5.80 -8.11
CA GLY A 120 -5.60 5.95 -7.23
C GLY A 120 -5.33 5.52 -5.79
N MET A 121 -4.06 5.40 -5.37
CA MET A 121 -3.69 4.89 -4.05
C MET A 121 -2.47 5.61 -3.49
N TRP A 122 -2.54 5.98 -2.21
CA TRP A 122 -1.39 6.46 -1.46
C TRP A 122 -0.45 5.33 -1.11
N LYS A 123 0.84 5.50 -1.40
CA LYS A 123 1.87 4.50 -1.17
C LYS A 123 2.95 5.06 -0.28
N LEU A 124 3.44 4.26 0.66
CA LEU A 124 4.61 4.63 1.44
C LEU A 124 5.81 4.75 0.52
N SER A 125 6.48 5.91 0.56
CA SER A 125 7.66 6.16 -0.26
C SER A 125 8.82 5.24 0.14
N ASN A 126 9.66 4.90 -0.82
CA ASN A 126 10.89 4.14 -0.62
C ASN A 126 11.84 4.89 0.33
N GLY A 127 11.87 6.22 0.28
CA GLY A 127 12.68 7.05 1.18
C GLY A 127 12.29 6.88 2.66
N SER A 128 10.99 6.90 2.96
CA SER A 128 10.51 6.66 4.33
C SER A 128 10.71 5.21 4.76
N LEU A 129 10.41 4.24 3.89
CA LEU A 129 10.64 2.84 4.20
C LEU A 129 12.13 2.54 4.48
N CYS A 130 13.04 3.08 3.66
CA CYS A 130 14.47 2.92 3.84
C CYS A 130 15.01 3.60 5.10
N ARG A 131 14.43 4.73 5.51
CA ARG A 131 14.78 5.37 6.79
C ARG A 131 14.43 4.47 7.97
N LEU A 132 13.19 3.95 8.00
CA LEU A 132 12.76 3.00 9.03
C LEU A 132 13.64 1.74 9.02
N PHE A 133 13.96 1.20 7.85
CA PHE A 133 14.85 0.05 7.73
C PHE A 133 16.23 0.34 8.34
N SER A 134 16.84 1.46 7.98
CA SER A 134 18.15 1.85 8.50
C SER A 134 18.13 2.01 10.02
N GLU A 135 17.07 2.59 10.58
CA GLU A 135 16.91 2.72 12.03
C GLU A 135 16.78 1.35 12.72
N THR A 136 15.91 0.48 12.20
CA THR A 136 15.73 -0.89 12.72
C THR A 136 17.00 -1.74 12.60
N ASN A 137 17.76 -1.56 11.51
CA ASN A 137 18.93 -2.37 11.17
C ASN A 137 20.26 -1.65 11.46
N ARG A 138 20.28 -0.76 12.47
CA ARG A 138 21.51 -0.13 13.02
C ARG A 138 22.39 0.57 11.97
N GLY A 139 21.78 1.30 11.06
CA GLY A 139 22.46 2.07 10.00
C GLY A 139 22.79 1.27 8.74
N THR A 140 22.32 0.02 8.62
CA THR A 140 22.51 -0.78 7.41
C THR A 140 21.90 -0.07 6.20
N ARG A 141 22.62 -0.08 5.07
CA ARG A 141 22.14 0.49 3.81
C ARG A 141 20.87 -0.26 3.36
N CYS A 142 19.82 0.49 3.08
CA CYS A 142 18.58 -0.04 2.53
C CYS A 142 18.82 -0.71 1.16
N PRO A 143 18.30 -1.92 0.92
CA PRO A 143 18.52 -2.66 -0.32
C PRO A 143 17.49 -2.34 -1.44
N LEU A 144 16.82 -1.17 -1.37
CA LEU A 144 15.86 -0.70 -2.38
C LEU A 144 16.45 0.36 -3.30
#